data_AF-A0A962F9F0-F1
#
_entry.id   AF-A0A962F9F0-F1
#
_cell.length_a   1.000
_cell.length_b   1.000
_cell.length_c   1.000
_cell.angle_alpha   90.00
_cell.angle_beta   90.00
_cell.angle_gamma   90.00
#
_symmetry.space_group_name_H-M   'P 1'
#
loop_
_entity.id
_entity.type
_entity.pdbx_description
1 polymer ?
#
loop_
_entity_poly.entity_id
_entity_poly.type
_entity_poly.pdbx_seq_one_letter_code
_entity_poly.pdbx_strand_id
1 'polypeptide(L)'
;IVTRAGDAIKLTRDMVRQKLQPKAIMSPGSPGLYDEEFFKAVGPYADGFIYNLPWFNVKSQMTQALEASFKATNPNHRFDLDGFNAGFTFEALLVAADAFKRAGSGDGETLMKAIKATNIKDHVMIGGPIVFNEKGDNPNIGSASVQNIGQKPTVVFPADVAVAKPILPFPAWQGRK
;
A
#
# COMPACT_ATOMS: atom_id res chain seq x y z
N ILE A 1 -3.53 -15.90 -3.38
CA ILE A 1 -2.29 -16.43 -2.72
C ILE A 1 -1.81 -15.45 -1.66
N VAL A 2 -1.17 -15.92 -0.59
CA VAL A 2 -0.50 -15.06 0.42
C VAL A 2 0.94 -15.55 0.50
N THR A 3 1.91 -14.68 0.22
CA THR A 3 3.32 -15.06 0.13
C THR A 3 4.22 -14.03 0.82
N ARG A 4 5.34 -14.48 1.38
CA ARG A 4 6.52 -13.64 1.59
C ARG A 4 7.37 -13.58 0.32
N ALA A 5 8.36 -12.69 0.26
CA ALA A 5 9.16 -12.48 -0.94
C ALA A 5 9.75 -13.79 -1.50
N GLY A 6 10.39 -14.61 -0.65
CA GLY A 6 10.97 -15.89 -1.06
C GLY A 6 9.96 -16.85 -1.70
N ASP A 7 8.73 -16.92 -1.20
CA ASP A 7 7.67 -17.78 -1.75
C ASP A 7 7.14 -17.22 -3.07
N ALA A 8 6.96 -15.91 -3.17
CA ALA A 8 6.53 -15.22 -4.39
C ALA A 8 7.52 -15.45 -5.54
N ILE A 9 8.82 -15.36 -5.23
CA ILE A 9 9.91 -15.59 -6.19
C ILE A 9 9.86 -17.01 -6.73
N LYS A 10 9.77 -18.02 -5.84
CA LYS A 10 9.70 -19.44 -6.23
C LYS A 10 8.46 -19.71 -7.07
N LEU A 11 7.29 -19.25 -6.61
CA LEU A 11 6.02 -19.42 -7.32
C LEU A 11 6.10 -18.83 -8.73
N THR A 12 6.61 -17.61 -8.86
CA THR A 12 6.74 -16.94 -10.17
C THR A 12 7.67 -17.71 -11.10
N ARG A 13 8.85 -18.11 -10.61
CA ARG A 13 9.81 -18.90 -11.40
C ARG A 13 9.23 -20.24 -11.84
N ASP A 14 8.50 -20.91 -10.97
CA ASP A 14 7.87 -22.20 -11.28
C ASP A 14 6.73 -22.05 -12.29
N MET A 15 5.90 -21.01 -12.19
CA MET A 15 4.86 -20.73 -13.20
C MET A 15 5.47 -20.45 -14.57
N VAL A 16 6.55 -19.67 -14.63
CA VAL A 16 7.28 -19.40 -15.88
C VAL A 16 7.89 -20.69 -16.44
N ARG A 17 8.57 -21.49 -15.60
CA ARG A 17 9.20 -22.76 -16.01
C ARG A 17 8.18 -23.76 -16.53
N GLN A 18 7.04 -23.89 -15.86
CA GLN A 18 5.95 -24.79 -16.24
C GLN A 18 5.08 -24.25 -17.38
N LYS A 19 5.35 -23.01 -17.84
CA LYS A 19 4.55 -22.32 -18.86
C LYS A 19 3.06 -22.21 -18.49
N LEU A 20 2.74 -22.18 -17.20
CA LEU A 20 1.38 -21.99 -16.73
C LEU A 20 0.93 -20.58 -17.13
N GLN A 21 -0.10 -20.43 -17.96
CA GLN A 21 -0.63 -19.12 -18.37
C GLN A 21 -1.97 -18.84 -17.67
N PRO A 22 -1.97 -18.31 -16.43
CA PRO A 22 -3.20 -17.95 -15.75
C PRO A 22 -3.90 -16.80 -16.47
N LYS A 23 -5.23 -16.68 -16.33
CA LYS A 23 -5.97 -15.49 -16.80
C LYS A 23 -5.81 -14.29 -15.86
N ALA A 24 -5.54 -14.56 -14.58
CA ALA A 24 -5.27 -13.57 -13.54
C ALA A 24 -4.54 -14.25 -12.39
N ILE A 25 -3.71 -13.49 -11.67
CA ILE A 25 -3.16 -13.90 -10.38
C ILE A 25 -3.56 -12.82 -9.38
N MET A 26 -4.40 -13.21 -8.42
CA MET A 26 -4.95 -12.30 -7.43
C MET A 26 -4.68 -12.79 -6.01
N SER A 27 -4.38 -11.84 -5.13
CA SER A 27 -4.07 -12.08 -3.72
C SER A 27 -4.96 -11.20 -2.81
N PRO A 28 -5.48 -11.74 -1.69
CA PRO A 28 -6.15 -10.94 -0.65
C PRO A 28 -5.16 -10.22 0.29
N GLY A 29 -4.02 -9.78 -0.23
CA GLY A 29 -2.90 -9.20 0.53
C GLY A 29 -1.69 -10.14 0.52
N SER A 30 -0.54 -9.66 0.08
CA SER A 30 0.67 -10.48 -0.04
C SER A 30 1.94 -9.64 -0.13
N PRO A 31 2.60 -9.36 1.02
CA PRO A 31 3.86 -8.60 1.08
C PRO A 31 4.88 -9.02 0.03
N GLY A 32 5.03 -10.32 -0.18
CA GLY A 32 6.00 -10.84 -1.13
C GLY A 32 5.79 -10.45 -2.59
N LEU A 33 4.63 -9.90 -2.98
CA LEU A 33 4.36 -9.44 -4.36
C LEU A 33 4.67 -7.95 -4.57
N TYR A 34 4.93 -7.21 -3.49
CA TYR A 34 5.24 -5.78 -3.51
C TYR A 34 6.48 -5.42 -2.68
N ASP A 35 7.31 -6.39 -2.33
CA ASP A 35 8.63 -6.18 -1.73
C ASP A 35 9.70 -5.94 -2.81
N GLU A 36 10.68 -5.07 -2.54
CA GLU A 36 11.76 -4.76 -3.48
C GLU A 36 12.56 -6.02 -3.88
N GLU A 37 12.74 -6.97 -2.96
CA GLU A 37 13.41 -8.25 -3.23
C GLU A 37 12.72 -9.03 -4.36
N PHE A 38 11.39 -9.03 -4.39
CA PHE A 38 10.62 -9.71 -5.43
C PHE A 38 10.91 -9.10 -6.80
N PHE A 39 10.79 -7.77 -6.92
CA PHE A 39 11.08 -7.06 -8.17
C PHE A 39 12.53 -7.30 -8.63
N LYS A 40 13.50 -7.22 -7.74
CA LYS A 40 14.91 -7.50 -8.09
C LYS A 40 15.14 -8.94 -8.56
N ALA A 41 14.46 -9.91 -7.94
CA ALA A 41 14.71 -11.32 -8.18
C ALA A 41 14.02 -11.88 -9.43
N VAL A 42 12.89 -11.30 -9.85
CA VAL A 42 12.12 -11.77 -11.02
C VAL A 42 11.93 -10.72 -12.12
N GLY A 43 12.34 -9.47 -11.90
CA GLY A 43 12.38 -8.42 -12.90
C GLY A 43 11.02 -8.24 -13.63
N PRO A 44 11.00 -8.28 -14.97
CA PRO A 44 9.76 -8.17 -15.77
C PRO A 44 8.69 -9.21 -15.47
N TYR A 45 9.05 -10.35 -14.85
CA TYR A 45 8.07 -11.35 -14.42
C TYR A 45 7.27 -10.92 -13.20
N ALA A 46 7.64 -9.82 -12.52
CA ALA A 46 6.88 -9.25 -11.40
C ALA A 46 5.56 -8.58 -11.85
N ASP A 47 5.42 -8.27 -13.14
CA ASP A 47 4.26 -7.56 -13.67
C ASP A 47 3.04 -8.45 -13.85
N GLY A 48 1.86 -7.84 -13.66
CA GLY A 48 0.54 -8.43 -13.85
C GLY A 48 -0.10 -8.96 -12.56
N PHE A 49 0.68 -9.21 -11.50
CA PHE A 49 0.16 -9.64 -10.20
C PHE A 49 -0.74 -8.57 -9.59
N ILE A 50 -1.89 -8.98 -9.07
CA ILE A 50 -2.84 -8.10 -8.38
C ILE A 50 -2.93 -8.52 -6.92
N TYR A 51 -2.92 -7.55 -6.01
CA TYR A 51 -3.12 -7.76 -4.58
C TYR A 51 -4.10 -6.73 -4.04
N ASN A 52 -4.96 -7.17 -3.13
CA ASN A 52 -6.04 -6.37 -2.54
C ASN A 52 -5.75 -6.13 -1.06
N LEU A 53 -5.53 -4.89 -0.69
CA LEU A 53 -5.06 -4.47 0.64
C LEU A 53 -5.31 -2.96 0.81
N PRO A 54 -5.22 -2.41 2.04
CA PRO A 54 -5.18 -0.97 2.20
C PRO A 54 -3.96 -0.39 1.47
N TRP A 55 -4.07 0.80 0.90
CA TRP A 55 -2.96 1.42 0.16
C TRP A 55 -3.00 2.93 0.33
N PHE A 56 -1.87 3.60 0.08
CA PHE A 56 -1.81 5.05 0.12
C PHE A 56 -2.49 5.67 -1.12
N ASN A 57 -3.14 6.81 -0.94
CA ASN A 57 -3.74 7.57 -2.02
C ASN A 57 -2.69 8.48 -2.66
N VAL A 58 -2.15 8.08 -3.81
CA VAL A 58 -1.17 8.87 -4.59
C VAL A 58 -1.68 10.24 -5.04
N LYS A 59 -3.01 10.45 -5.07
CA LYS A 59 -3.62 11.73 -5.43
C LYS A 59 -3.72 12.69 -4.24
N SER A 60 -3.53 12.22 -3.00
CA SER A 60 -3.52 13.07 -1.80
C SER A 60 -2.27 13.96 -1.80
N GLN A 61 -2.47 15.26 -1.53
CA GLN A 61 -1.37 16.20 -1.37
C GLN A 61 -0.46 15.79 -0.20
N MET A 62 -1.03 15.23 0.87
CA MET A 62 -0.26 14.77 2.02
C MET A 62 0.62 13.56 1.68
N THR A 63 0.12 12.63 0.87
CA THR A 63 0.93 11.52 0.34
C THR A 63 2.08 12.03 -0.51
N GLN A 64 1.85 13.01 -1.37
CA GLN A 64 2.90 13.58 -2.22
C GLN A 64 3.98 14.28 -1.40
N ALA A 65 3.58 15.01 -0.34
CA ALA A 65 4.53 15.60 0.61
C ALA A 65 5.32 14.53 1.37
N LEU A 66 4.65 13.47 1.85
CA LEU A 66 5.30 12.35 2.53
C LEU A 66 6.30 11.64 1.61
N GLU A 67 5.93 11.38 0.36
CA GLU A 67 6.80 10.76 -0.63
C GLU A 67 8.04 11.63 -0.90
N ALA A 68 7.87 12.95 -1.03
CA ALA A 68 8.98 13.87 -1.22
C ALA A 68 9.96 13.86 -0.03
N SER A 69 9.43 13.89 1.20
CA SER A 69 10.26 13.78 2.41
C SER A 69 10.94 12.41 2.51
N PHE A 70 10.22 11.32 2.22
CA PHE A 70 10.76 9.96 2.26
C PHE A 70 11.93 9.79 1.29
N LYS A 71 11.80 10.28 0.06
CA LYS A 71 12.84 10.21 -0.96
C LYS A 71 14.12 10.95 -0.55
N ALA A 72 13.97 12.10 0.11
CA ALA A 72 15.12 12.88 0.58
C ALA A 72 15.93 12.13 1.65
N THR A 73 15.26 11.39 2.54
CA THR A 73 15.91 10.68 3.65
C THR A 73 16.27 9.23 3.33
N ASN A 74 15.61 8.61 2.35
CA ASN A 74 15.78 7.20 1.98
C ASN A 74 16.03 7.03 0.48
N PRO A 75 17.12 7.57 -0.08
CA PRO A 75 17.34 7.63 -1.54
C PRO A 75 17.47 6.25 -2.21
N ASN A 76 17.78 5.21 -1.43
CA ASN A 76 17.90 3.83 -1.92
C ASN A 76 16.60 3.02 -1.84
N HIS A 77 15.52 3.65 -1.35
CA HIS A 77 14.22 3.02 -1.15
C HIS A 77 13.18 3.60 -2.10
N ARG A 78 12.24 2.76 -2.50
CA ARG A 78 11.13 3.15 -3.36
C ARG A 78 9.88 3.34 -2.51
N PHE A 79 9.41 4.58 -2.44
CA PHE A 79 8.16 4.89 -1.76
C PHE A 79 6.97 4.11 -2.35
N ASP A 80 7.01 3.76 -3.64
CA ASP A 80 5.97 2.92 -4.25
C ASP A 80 5.83 1.52 -3.61
N LEU A 81 6.87 1.02 -2.94
CA LEU A 81 6.88 -0.27 -2.26
C LEU A 81 6.72 -0.11 -0.75
N ASP A 82 7.42 0.87 -0.18
CA ASP A 82 7.44 1.11 1.25
C ASP A 82 6.24 1.95 1.74
N GLY A 83 5.54 2.63 0.83
CA GLY A 83 4.49 3.60 1.11
C GLY A 83 3.29 3.03 1.86
N PHE A 84 3.00 1.74 1.71
CA PHE A 84 1.98 1.07 2.53
C PHE A 84 2.32 1.11 4.03
N ASN A 85 3.53 0.69 4.38
CA ASN A 85 3.98 0.66 5.77
C ASN A 85 4.29 2.07 6.29
N ALA A 86 4.94 2.90 5.46
CA ALA A 86 5.27 4.28 5.79
C ALA A 86 4.01 5.13 6.00
N GLY A 87 2.97 4.94 5.19
CA GLY A 87 1.72 5.68 5.26
C GLY A 87 0.98 5.45 6.58
N PHE A 88 0.79 4.20 7.00
CA PHE A 88 0.17 3.92 8.30
C PHE A 88 1.00 4.41 9.49
N THR A 89 2.33 4.28 9.40
CA THR A 89 3.23 4.77 10.46
C THR A 89 3.14 6.29 10.58
N PHE A 90 3.11 6.99 9.45
CA PHE A 90 2.91 8.43 9.39
C PHE A 90 1.54 8.84 9.97
N GLU A 91 0.46 8.16 9.58
CA GLU A 91 -0.87 8.48 10.11
C GLU A 91 -0.98 8.24 11.61
N ALA A 92 -0.33 7.22 12.17
CA ALA A 92 -0.28 7.01 13.62
C ALA A 92 0.37 8.22 14.34
N LEU A 93 1.47 8.74 13.80
CA LEU A 93 2.12 9.94 14.32
C LEU A 93 1.27 11.20 14.13
N LEU A 94 0.59 11.33 12.98
CA LEU A 94 -0.34 12.42 12.69
C LEU A 94 -1.49 12.45 13.71
N VAL A 95 -2.09 11.30 14.01
CA VAL A 95 -3.14 11.16 15.03
C VAL A 95 -2.63 11.58 16.40
N ALA A 96 -1.45 11.10 16.80
CA ALA A 96 -0.85 11.46 18.08
C ALA A 96 -0.56 12.97 18.19
N ALA A 97 0.00 13.57 17.14
CA ALA A 97 0.32 14.99 17.09
C ALA A 97 -0.93 15.87 17.09
N ASP A 98 -1.96 15.53 16.30
CA ASP A 98 -3.25 16.23 16.29
C ASP A 98 -3.93 16.16 17.66
N ALA A 99 -4.02 14.96 18.24
CA ALA A 99 -4.63 14.76 19.55
C ALA A 99 -3.88 15.53 20.65
N PHE A 100 -2.56 15.50 20.66
CA PHE A 100 -1.75 16.26 21.60
C PHE A 100 -1.99 17.76 21.46
N LYS A 101 -2.02 18.27 20.22
CA LYS A 101 -2.31 19.69 19.95
C LYS A 101 -3.70 20.11 20.46
N ARG A 102 -4.72 19.25 20.29
CA ARG A 102 -6.08 19.52 20.80
C ARG A 102 -6.19 19.38 22.32
N ALA A 103 -5.48 18.43 22.91
CA ALA A 103 -5.48 18.19 24.36
C ALA A 103 -4.73 19.29 25.13
N GLY A 104 -3.68 19.87 24.54
CA GLY A 104 -2.82 20.86 25.20
C GLY A 104 -2.01 20.27 26.36
N SER A 105 -1.98 18.94 26.52
CA SER A 105 -1.35 18.23 27.63
C SER A 105 -0.88 16.84 27.20
N GLY A 106 0.20 16.37 27.83
CA GLY A 106 0.71 15.00 27.70
C GLY A 106 0.13 14.03 28.73
N ASP A 107 -0.80 14.49 29.58
CA ASP A 107 -1.53 13.63 30.51
C ASP A 107 -2.28 12.51 29.76
N GLY A 108 -2.14 11.27 30.23
CA GLY A 108 -2.61 10.09 29.53
C GLY A 108 -4.12 10.04 29.34
N GLU A 109 -4.89 10.44 30.36
CA GLU A 109 -6.36 10.42 30.27
C GLU A 109 -6.86 11.51 29.30
N THR A 110 -6.30 12.72 29.42
CA THR A 110 -6.65 13.85 28.56
C THR A 110 -6.28 13.57 27.11
N LEU A 111 -5.08 13.04 26.85
CA LEU A 111 -4.63 12.68 25.51
C LEU A 111 -5.48 11.55 24.92
N MET A 112 -5.81 10.52 25.70
CA MET A 112 -6.66 9.42 25.23
C MET A 112 -8.06 9.89 24.84
N LYS A 113 -8.66 10.83 25.59
CA LYS A 113 -9.94 11.46 25.21
C LYS A 113 -9.81 12.18 23.86
N ALA A 114 -8.73 12.92 23.64
CA ALA A 114 -8.47 13.59 22.37
C ALA A 114 -8.26 12.59 21.21
N ILE A 115 -7.50 11.50 21.42
CA ILE A 115 -7.30 10.43 20.43
C ILE A 115 -8.64 9.79 20.05
N LYS A 116 -9.49 9.45 21.01
CA LYS A 116 -10.82 8.87 20.74
C LYS A 116 -11.73 9.82 19.94
N ALA A 117 -11.56 11.13 20.12
CA ALA A 117 -12.30 12.17 19.39
C ALA A 117 -11.68 12.54 18.03
N THR A 118 -10.71 11.78 17.52
CA THR A 118 -10.04 12.06 16.23
C THR A 118 -11.03 12.05 15.07
N ASN A 119 -10.88 13.04 14.18
CA ASN A 119 -11.60 13.15 12.91
C ASN A 119 -10.71 13.88 11.89
N ILE A 120 -9.78 13.15 11.27
CA ILE A 120 -8.80 13.72 10.33
C ILE A 120 -9.22 13.38 8.91
N LYS A 121 -9.52 14.42 8.11
CA LYS A 121 -10.00 14.27 6.72
C LYS A 121 -8.88 14.29 5.69
N ASP A 122 -7.84 15.08 5.93
CA ASP A 122 -6.67 15.16 5.07
C ASP A 122 -5.62 14.18 5.59
N HIS A 123 -5.44 13.08 4.89
CA HIS A 123 -4.53 12.01 5.30
C HIS A 123 -3.95 11.25 4.08
N VAL A 124 -3.19 10.18 4.34
CA VAL A 124 -2.34 9.50 3.35
C VAL A 124 -3.05 8.28 2.75
N MET A 125 -3.62 7.44 3.59
CA MET A 125 -4.21 6.16 3.20
C MET A 125 -5.54 6.36 2.47
N ILE A 126 -5.88 5.45 1.56
CA ILE A 126 -7.18 5.46 0.87
C ILE A 126 -8.26 5.17 1.91
N GLY A 127 -9.31 5.98 1.92
CA GLY A 127 -10.43 5.81 2.85
C GLY A 127 -11.18 7.11 3.09
N GLY A 128 -12.21 7.02 3.92
CA GLY A 128 -12.80 8.20 4.55
C GLY A 128 -11.96 8.68 5.75
N PRO A 129 -12.43 9.71 6.47
CA PRO A 129 -11.69 10.33 7.55
C PRO A 129 -11.21 9.34 8.61
N ILE A 130 -10.03 9.56 9.17
CA ILE A 130 -9.52 8.78 10.30
C ILE A 130 -10.38 9.09 11.53
N VAL A 131 -11.12 8.10 11.98
CA VAL A 131 -11.95 8.12 13.19
C VAL A 131 -11.75 6.80 13.94
N PHE A 132 -12.17 6.74 15.20
CA PHE A 132 -12.13 5.50 15.97
C PHE A 132 -13.50 5.14 16.52
N ASN A 133 -13.94 3.91 16.28
CA ASN A 133 -15.15 3.38 16.89
C ASN A 133 -14.90 2.99 18.36
N GLU A 134 -15.92 2.47 19.04
CA GLU A 134 -15.83 2.05 20.46
C GLU A 134 -14.77 0.97 20.73
N LYS A 135 -14.41 0.17 19.71
CA LYS A 135 -13.37 -0.85 19.79
C LYS A 135 -11.96 -0.29 19.54
N GLY A 136 -11.86 0.96 19.10
CA GLY A 136 -10.61 1.59 18.67
C GLY A 136 -10.23 1.33 17.22
N ASP A 137 -11.13 0.77 16.40
CA ASP A 137 -10.87 0.57 14.96
C ASP A 137 -11.23 1.81 14.16
N ASN A 138 -10.52 2.03 13.05
CA ASN A 138 -10.96 2.97 12.00
C ASN A 138 -11.82 2.24 10.95
N PRO A 139 -13.16 2.44 10.94
CA PRO A 139 -14.05 1.76 10.00
C PRO A 139 -13.96 2.31 8.57
N ASN A 140 -13.29 3.44 8.37
CA ASN A 140 -13.27 4.15 7.09
C ASN A 140 -12.10 3.76 6.19
N ILE A 141 -11.26 2.82 6.60
CA ILE A 141 -10.12 2.37 5.80
C ILE A 141 -10.61 1.73 4.49
N GLY A 142 -10.09 2.21 3.36
CA GLY A 142 -10.36 1.66 2.05
C GLY A 142 -9.37 0.56 1.69
N SER A 143 -9.83 -0.41 0.88
CA SER A 143 -8.95 -1.36 0.20
C SER A 143 -8.82 -0.96 -1.26
N ALA A 144 -7.63 -1.15 -1.81
CA ALA A 144 -7.33 -0.97 -3.22
C ALA A 144 -6.98 -2.32 -3.87
N SER A 145 -7.29 -2.44 -5.16
CA SER A 145 -6.63 -3.42 -6.01
C SER A 145 -5.39 -2.74 -6.60
N VAL A 146 -4.23 -3.29 -6.27
CA VAL A 146 -2.94 -2.82 -6.75
C VAL A 146 -2.38 -3.87 -7.71
N GLN A 147 -2.01 -3.44 -8.91
CA GLN A 147 -1.40 -4.28 -9.93
C GLN A 147 0.04 -3.85 -10.16
N ASN A 148 0.96 -4.81 -10.25
CA ASN A 148 2.32 -4.53 -10.70
C ASN A 148 2.30 -4.22 -12.20
N ILE A 149 2.67 -2.99 -12.57
CA ILE A 149 2.73 -2.50 -13.95
C ILE A 149 4.06 -1.76 -14.12
N GLY A 150 4.89 -2.18 -15.07
CA GLY A 150 6.19 -1.56 -15.29
C GLY A 150 7.12 -1.70 -14.07
N GLN A 151 7.07 -2.85 -13.40
CA GLN A 151 7.77 -3.15 -12.15
C GLN A 151 7.43 -2.21 -11.00
N LYS A 152 6.23 -1.61 -11.01
CA LYS A 152 5.73 -0.70 -9.99
C LYS A 152 4.33 -1.10 -9.49
N PRO A 153 4.10 -1.15 -8.17
CA PRO A 153 2.76 -1.20 -7.59
C PRO A 153 1.90 -0.04 -8.06
N THR A 154 0.80 -0.35 -8.75
CA THR A 154 -0.07 0.67 -9.36
C THR A 154 -1.51 0.42 -8.97
N VAL A 155 -2.16 1.42 -8.37
CA VAL A 155 -3.58 1.34 -7.99
C VAL A 155 -4.45 1.31 -9.25
N VAL A 156 -5.21 0.23 -9.42
CA VAL A 156 -6.15 0.03 -10.54
C VAL A 156 -7.62 0.08 -10.11
N PHE A 157 -7.90 -0.07 -8.81
CA PHE A 157 -9.21 0.17 -8.19
C PHE A 157 -9.06 0.64 -6.73
N PRO A 158 -10.05 1.36 -6.15
CA PRO A 158 -11.28 1.84 -6.79
C PRO A 158 -11.05 2.99 -7.78
N ALA A 159 -12.03 3.29 -8.64
CA ALA A 159 -11.86 4.14 -9.82
C ALA A 159 -11.51 5.61 -9.50
N ASP A 160 -12.00 6.11 -8.37
CA ASP A 160 -11.76 7.46 -7.85
C ASP A 160 -10.27 7.69 -7.51
N VAL A 161 -9.59 6.67 -6.99
CA VAL A 161 -8.16 6.73 -6.62
C VAL A 161 -7.23 6.01 -7.60
N ALA A 162 -7.78 5.22 -8.54
CA ALA A 162 -7.01 4.54 -9.57
C ALA A 162 -6.21 5.52 -10.44
N VAL A 163 -5.02 5.08 -10.84
CA VAL A 163 -4.10 5.80 -11.75
C VAL A 163 -3.81 5.04 -13.03
N ALA A 164 -4.28 3.80 -13.15
CA ALA A 164 -4.26 3.00 -14.37
C ALA A 164 -5.50 2.10 -14.44
N LYS A 165 -5.79 1.58 -15.64
CA LYS A 165 -6.77 0.50 -15.81
C LYS A 165 -6.08 -0.84 -15.53
N PRO A 166 -6.82 -1.86 -15.03
CA PRO A 166 -6.26 -3.20 -14.88
C PRO A 166 -5.84 -3.78 -16.25
N ILE A 167 -4.70 -4.44 -16.29
CA ILE A 167 -4.20 -5.19 -17.44
C ILE A 167 -4.62 -6.64 -17.27
N LEU A 168 -5.72 -7.01 -17.94
CA LEU A 168 -6.27 -8.37 -18.00
C LEU A 168 -6.63 -8.74 -19.45
N PRO A 169 -6.50 -10.01 -19.87
CA PRO A 169 -5.97 -11.13 -19.08
C PRO A 169 -4.48 -10.95 -18.74
N PHE A 170 -4.02 -11.72 -17.76
CA PHE A 170 -2.63 -11.69 -17.30
C PHE A 170 -1.66 -11.79 -18.50
N PRO A 171 -0.70 -10.87 -18.66
CA PRO A 171 0.17 -10.86 -19.83
C PRO A 171 1.00 -12.15 -19.92
N ALA A 172 1.25 -12.63 -21.14
CA ALA A 172 2.05 -13.85 -21.33
C ALA A 172 3.43 -13.71 -20.65
N TRP A 173 3.94 -14.81 -20.08
CA TRP A 173 5.30 -14.83 -19.54
C TRP A 173 6.37 -14.68 -20.62
N GLN A 174 6.14 -15.31 -21.78
CA GLN A 174 7.14 -15.42 -22.84
C GLN A 174 7.35 -14.07 -23.53
N GLY A 175 8.61 -13.71 -23.75
CA GLY A 175 8.98 -12.47 -24.46
C GLY A 175 9.05 -11.22 -23.58
N ARG A 176 8.83 -11.33 -22.26
CA ARG A 176 9.08 -10.22 -21.33
C ARG A 176 10.60 -9.92 -21.28
N LYS A 177 10.95 -8.64 -21.31
CA LYS A 177 12.31 -8.11 -21.27
C LYS A 177 12.45 -7.08 -20.18
#